data_AF-A0A2G2ZM44-F1
#
_entry.id   AF-A0A2G2ZM44-F1
#
_cell.length_a   1.000
_cell.length_b   1.000
_cell.length_c   1.000
_cell.angle_alpha   90.00
_cell.angle_beta   90.00
_cell.angle_gamma   90.00
#
_symmetry.space_group_name_H-M   'P 1'
#
loop_
_entity.id
_entity.type
_entity.pdbx_description
1 polymer ?
#
loop_
_entity_poly.entity_id
_entity_poly.type
_entity_poly.pdbx_seq_one_letter_code
_entity_poly.pdbx_strand_id
1 'polypeptide(L)'
;MIHVACALEYLHHGCSLPVIHYDVKPSNVLLDEDMVAHLSDFGISKLLGEDQGNLYTKTLATLGYIVPEYGLEGLVSTKSDVYSYGVILLEMFTRRKPNEFEGDLSLKQWKELDVVASIKNVALDCCADSPARRTNMKDVVGMLQKTKIQLLECGACPFASGLESPCGSRHQRVMSLNLSNMDLSERIPPDLGNLSFLVSLDLERNNFHGNLPQEMTHLRRLKFLDLSFNNFSRKVPSWFGFLHQVPVLSLRNNSFTGSLPSSSFNISKLEMLNLAFNSLEGHIPVSLSKASRLQTLELSYNSLQGDITEGIGNLPNMNWLSIQHNQLTGSIPSTLFNISRIEIIAFTGNSL
;
A
#
# COMPACT_ATOMS: atom_id res chain seq x y z
N MET A 1 11.70 -3.28 -4.89
CA MET A 1 13.03 -3.27 -4.23
C MET A 1 14.16 -3.97 -4.97
N ILE A 2 13.93 -5.04 -5.75
CA ILE A 2 15.03 -5.62 -6.56
C ILE A 2 15.60 -4.63 -7.59
N HIS A 3 14.77 -3.81 -8.24
CA HIS A 3 15.25 -2.81 -9.21
C HIS A 3 16.14 -1.74 -8.54
N VAL A 4 15.77 -1.26 -7.35
CA VAL A 4 16.61 -0.38 -6.52
C VAL A 4 17.93 -1.06 -6.14
N ALA A 5 17.89 -2.36 -5.79
CA ALA A 5 19.12 -3.09 -5.50
C ALA A 5 20.04 -3.20 -6.72
N CYS A 6 19.49 -3.46 -7.91
CA CYS A 6 20.24 -3.48 -9.16
C CYS A 6 20.83 -2.10 -9.49
N ALA A 7 20.08 -1.02 -9.26
CA ALA A 7 20.58 0.34 -9.48
C ALA A 7 21.77 0.65 -8.56
N LEU A 8 21.68 0.35 -7.26
CA LEU A 8 22.79 0.53 -6.32
C LEU A 8 23.97 -0.39 -6.64
N GLU A 9 23.73 -1.63 -7.05
CA GLU A 9 24.79 -2.56 -7.49
C GLU A 9 25.57 -1.98 -8.68
N TYR A 10 24.86 -1.45 -9.67
CA TYR A 10 25.45 -0.79 -10.82
C TYR A 10 26.25 0.46 -10.43
N LEU A 11 25.71 1.31 -9.54
CA LEU A 11 26.42 2.49 -9.05
C LEU A 11 27.71 2.12 -8.29
N HIS A 12 27.68 1.04 -7.51
CA HIS A 12 28.81 0.62 -6.67
C HIS A 12 29.88 -0.16 -7.43
N HIS A 13 29.51 -0.95 -8.42
CA HIS A 13 30.41 -1.92 -9.09
C HIS A 13 30.41 -1.84 -10.62
N GLY A 14 29.38 -1.25 -11.23
CA GLY A 14 29.23 -1.12 -12.68
C GLY A 14 29.84 0.16 -13.26
N CYS A 15 30.02 1.20 -12.44
CA CYS A 15 30.67 2.46 -12.84
C CYS A 15 32.20 2.37 -12.74
N SER A 16 32.91 3.14 -13.58
CA SER A 16 34.39 3.22 -13.57
C SER A 16 34.95 3.78 -12.25
N LEU A 17 34.21 4.70 -11.64
CA LEU A 17 34.37 5.15 -10.27
C LEU A 17 33.08 4.83 -9.51
N PRO A 18 33.14 4.19 -8.33
CA PRO A 18 31.94 3.92 -7.54
C PRO A 18 31.20 5.21 -7.19
N VAL A 19 29.88 5.22 -7.43
CA VAL A 19 28.97 6.31 -7.08
C VAL A 19 28.24 5.93 -5.80
N ILE A 20 28.27 6.81 -4.80
CA ILE A 20 27.50 6.67 -3.55
C ILE A 20 26.31 7.61 -3.63
N HIS A 21 25.09 7.09 -3.51
CA HIS A 21 23.85 7.84 -3.62
C HIS A 21 23.61 8.76 -2.41
N TYR A 22 23.87 8.24 -1.22
CA TYR A 22 23.88 8.94 0.06
C TYR A 22 22.54 9.36 0.66
N ASP A 23 21.48 9.38 -0.14
CA ASP A 23 20.12 9.66 0.33
C ASP A 23 19.11 8.58 -0.12
N VAL A 24 19.49 7.31 0.04
CA VAL A 24 18.60 6.19 -0.33
C VAL A 24 17.46 6.11 0.69
N LYS A 25 16.24 6.43 0.27
CA LYS A 25 15.03 6.42 1.10
C LYS A 25 13.78 6.21 0.23
N PRO A 26 12.61 5.85 0.78
CA PRO A 26 11.42 5.54 -0.01
C PRO A 26 10.99 6.66 -0.96
N SER A 27 11.04 7.93 -0.52
CA SER A 27 10.65 9.08 -1.36
C SER A 27 11.58 9.30 -2.57
N ASN A 28 12.78 8.74 -2.55
CA ASN A 28 13.75 8.80 -3.65
C ASN A 28 13.70 7.55 -4.52
N VAL A 29 12.68 6.70 -4.32
CA VAL A 29 12.37 5.55 -5.18
C VAL A 29 11.09 5.85 -5.94
N LEU A 30 11.23 6.18 -7.21
CA LEU A 30 10.11 6.43 -8.11
C LEU A 30 9.67 5.15 -8.79
N LEU A 31 8.39 5.05 -9.14
CA LEU A 31 7.86 3.96 -9.94
C LEU A 31 7.46 4.50 -11.31
N ASP A 32 7.93 3.87 -12.37
CA ASP A 32 7.51 4.21 -13.73
C ASP A 32 6.17 3.54 -14.11
N GLU A 33 5.77 3.70 -15.36
CA GLU A 33 4.54 3.15 -15.93
C GLU A 33 4.49 1.61 -15.83
N ASP A 34 5.63 0.93 -15.85
CA ASP A 34 5.76 -0.52 -15.75
C ASP A 34 5.93 -1.02 -14.29
N MET A 35 5.77 -0.15 -13.29
CA MET A 35 6.05 -0.44 -11.88
C MET A 35 7.50 -0.88 -11.63
N VAL A 36 8.41 -0.46 -12.52
CA VAL A 36 9.85 -0.59 -12.32
C VAL A 36 10.28 0.54 -11.38
N ALA A 37 11.08 0.17 -10.38
CA ALA A 37 11.51 1.11 -9.36
C ALA A 37 12.83 1.74 -9.79
N HIS A 38 12.84 3.06 -9.84
CA HIS A 38 13.97 3.89 -10.27
C HIS A 38 14.47 4.69 -9.08
N LEU A 39 15.77 4.66 -8.84
CA LEU A 39 16.42 5.47 -7.82
C LEU A 39 16.61 6.90 -8.37
N SER A 40 16.18 7.90 -7.61
CA SER A 40 16.20 9.32 -7.97
C SER A 40 16.89 10.18 -6.89
N ASP A 41 17.09 11.46 -7.20
CA ASP A 41 17.70 12.46 -6.30
C ASP A 41 19.18 12.20 -5.94
N PHE A 42 20.05 12.43 -6.93
CA PHE A 42 21.51 12.35 -6.80
C PHE A 42 22.14 13.65 -6.29
N GLY A 43 21.36 14.60 -5.76
CA GLY A 43 21.81 15.95 -5.43
C GLY A 43 22.95 16.02 -4.40
N ILE A 44 23.12 14.96 -3.61
CA ILE A 44 24.20 14.83 -2.61
C ILE A 44 25.12 13.62 -2.86
N SER A 45 25.05 13.02 -4.05
CA SER A 45 25.84 11.85 -4.41
C SER A 45 27.33 12.16 -4.56
N LYS A 46 28.19 11.14 -4.40
CA LYS A 46 29.65 11.28 -4.46
C LYS A 46 30.33 10.20 -5.29
N LEU A 47 31.40 10.57 -5.99
CA LEU A 47 32.30 9.66 -6.69
C LEU A 47 33.50 9.29 -5.80
N LEU A 48 33.76 8.00 -5.61
CA LEU A 48 34.95 7.52 -4.92
C LEU A 48 36.12 7.49 -5.91
N GLY A 49 37.02 8.49 -5.85
CA GLY A 49 38.30 8.43 -6.57
C GLY A 49 38.98 9.77 -6.89
N GLU A 50 38.30 10.91 -6.85
CA GLU A 50 38.91 12.16 -7.37
C GLU A 50 39.65 13.02 -6.35
N ASP A 51 39.42 12.89 -5.04
CA ASP A 51 40.25 13.58 -4.03
C ASP A 51 40.05 12.97 -2.65
N GLN A 52 41.15 12.64 -1.95
CA GLN A 52 41.11 12.12 -0.57
C GLN A 52 40.49 13.12 0.44
N GLY A 53 40.29 14.38 0.04
CA GLY A 53 39.58 15.40 0.81
C GLY A 53 38.05 15.22 0.88
N ASN A 54 37.45 14.35 0.06
CA ASN A 54 36.00 14.15 -0.05
C ASN A 54 35.45 12.98 0.78
N LEU A 55 36.27 12.35 1.64
CA LEU A 55 35.82 11.27 2.54
C LEU A 55 34.85 11.73 3.63
N TYR A 56 34.68 13.05 3.80
CA TYR A 56 33.77 13.68 4.77
C TYR A 56 32.73 14.53 4.04
N THR A 57 31.47 14.54 4.46
CA THR A 57 30.44 15.47 3.94
C THR A 57 29.81 16.30 5.05
N LYS A 58 29.60 17.59 4.77
CA LYS A 58 28.90 18.52 5.66
C LYS A 58 27.38 18.49 5.47
N THR A 59 26.91 17.85 4.40
CA THR A 59 25.48 17.70 4.11
C THR A 59 24.96 16.45 4.82
N LEU A 60 23.96 16.64 5.67
CA LEU A 60 23.31 15.55 6.39
C LEU A 60 22.32 14.82 5.47
N ALA A 61 22.43 13.49 5.42
CA ALA A 61 21.41 12.63 4.82
C ALA A 61 20.11 12.64 5.65
N THR A 62 19.08 11.93 5.19
CA THR A 62 17.77 11.90 5.89
C THR A 62 17.83 11.10 7.20
N LEU A 63 17.50 11.74 8.33
CA LEU A 63 17.45 11.13 9.67
C LEU A 63 16.61 9.84 9.67
N GLY A 64 17.13 8.77 10.28
CA GLY A 64 16.51 7.44 10.29
C GLY A 64 17.06 6.47 9.24
N TYR A 65 17.52 6.97 8.08
CA TYR A 65 18.19 6.17 7.05
C TYR A 65 19.71 6.32 7.06
N ILE A 66 20.24 7.23 7.89
CA ILE A 66 21.67 7.47 8.08
C ILE A 66 22.29 6.31 8.84
N VAL A 67 23.45 5.86 8.36
CA VAL A 67 24.33 4.92 9.06
C VAL A 67 24.72 5.41 10.48
N PRO A 68 24.66 4.57 11.53
CA PRO A 68 24.94 4.97 12.91
C PRO A 68 26.36 5.53 13.13
N GLU A 69 27.36 4.94 12.48
CA GLU A 69 28.78 5.31 12.61
C GLU A 69 29.11 6.67 11.98
N TYR A 70 28.21 7.22 11.17
CA TYR A 70 28.38 8.53 10.55
C TYR A 70 28.41 9.68 11.55
N GLY A 71 27.76 9.52 12.71
CA GLY A 71 27.83 10.48 13.80
C GLY A 71 29.19 10.53 14.53
N LEU A 72 30.07 9.54 14.32
CA LEU A 72 31.33 9.39 15.06
C LEU A 72 32.58 9.59 14.19
N GLU A 73 32.61 9.10 12.95
CA GLU A 73 33.84 9.07 12.13
C GLU A 73 33.71 9.74 10.75
N GLY A 74 32.49 10.10 10.31
CA GLY A 74 32.26 10.84 9.06
C GLY A 74 32.71 10.11 7.78
N LEU A 75 33.04 8.82 7.85
CA LEU A 75 33.63 8.04 6.77
C LEU A 75 32.57 7.63 5.73
N VAL A 76 32.74 8.09 4.49
CA VAL A 76 31.83 7.82 3.38
C VAL A 76 32.23 6.53 2.64
N SER A 77 31.29 5.60 2.47
CA SER A 77 31.50 4.38 1.67
C SER A 77 30.22 3.89 1.00
N THR A 78 30.33 2.97 0.04
CA THR A 78 29.18 2.29 -0.56
C THR A 78 28.33 1.54 0.47
N LYS A 79 28.89 1.21 1.66
CA LYS A 79 28.16 0.59 2.77
C LYS A 79 27.14 1.52 3.43
N SER A 80 27.21 2.82 3.18
CA SER A 80 26.18 3.78 3.59
C SER A 80 24.88 3.52 2.85
N ASP A 81 24.92 3.41 1.52
CA ASP A 81 23.74 3.10 0.71
C ASP A 81 23.17 1.70 1.01
N VAL A 82 24.05 0.72 1.31
CA VAL A 82 23.62 -0.63 1.71
C VAL A 82 22.78 -0.58 2.98
N TYR A 83 23.24 0.15 4.00
CA TYR A 83 22.50 0.31 5.25
C TYR A 83 21.15 0.98 5.01
N SER A 84 21.14 2.10 4.29
CA SER A 84 19.90 2.82 3.96
C SER A 84 18.91 1.94 3.18
N TYR A 85 19.40 1.11 2.25
CA TYR A 85 18.59 0.09 1.55
C TYR A 85 18.01 -0.96 2.52
N GLY A 86 18.81 -1.43 3.47
CA GLY A 86 18.37 -2.33 4.53
C GLY A 86 17.27 -1.73 5.39
N VAL A 87 17.38 -0.44 5.75
CA VAL A 87 16.36 0.29 6.49
C VAL A 87 15.06 0.39 5.68
N ILE A 88 15.12 0.67 4.37
CA ILE A 88 13.91 0.63 3.52
C ILE A 88 13.26 -0.76 3.56
N LEU A 89 14.04 -1.84 3.47
CA LEU A 89 13.49 -3.19 3.58
C LEU A 89 12.83 -3.40 4.95
N LEU A 90 13.51 -3.05 6.05
CA LEU A 90 12.94 -3.17 7.40
C LEU A 90 11.65 -2.36 7.55
N GLU A 91 11.61 -1.12 7.08
CA GLU A 91 10.41 -0.28 7.08
C GLU A 91 9.25 -0.92 6.30
N MET A 92 9.52 -1.45 5.10
CA MET A 92 8.51 -2.13 4.29
C MET A 92 7.92 -3.36 4.97
N PHE A 93 8.72 -4.14 5.70
CA PHE A 93 8.24 -5.37 6.36
C PHE A 93 7.62 -5.12 7.73
N THR A 94 8.21 -4.23 8.51
CA THR A 94 7.73 -3.91 9.86
C THR A 94 6.54 -2.97 9.84
N ARG A 95 6.35 -2.21 8.76
CA ARG A 95 5.39 -1.10 8.65
C ARG A 95 5.60 -0.03 9.73
N ARG A 96 6.81 0.05 10.27
CA ARG A 96 7.22 1.03 11.28
C ARG A 96 8.25 1.97 10.66
N LYS A 97 8.21 3.24 11.05
CA LYS A 97 9.22 4.21 10.63
C LYS A 97 10.56 3.89 11.29
N PRO A 98 11.71 4.26 10.69
CA PRO A 98 13.02 3.93 11.26
C PRO A 98 13.23 4.40 12.70
N ASN A 99 12.63 5.53 13.06
CA ASN A 99 12.73 6.11 14.41
C ASN A 99 11.94 5.31 15.47
N GLU A 100 11.09 4.37 15.06
CA GLU A 100 10.27 3.52 15.91
C GLU A 100 10.92 2.13 16.15
N PHE A 101 12.16 1.94 15.69
CA PHE A 101 12.89 0.68 15.83
C PHE A 101 13.52 0.47 17.23
N GLU A 102 13.58 1.50 18.09
CA GLU A 102 14.24 1.40 19.41
C GLU A 102 13.54 0.38 20.33
N GLY A 103 14.32 -0.60 20.81
CA GLY A 103 13.92 -1.58 21.83
C GLY A 103 13.39 -2.92 21.33
N ASP A 104 13.13 -3.09 20.02
CA ASP A 104 12.35 -4.23 19.50
C ASP A 104 12.99 -4.96 18.31
N LEU A 105 14.31 -4.84 18.11
CA LEU A 105 15.04 -5.67 17.14
C LEU A 105 15.09 -7.16 17.55
N SER A 106 14.72 -7.50 18.78
CA SER A 106 14.37 -8.87 19.12
C SER A 106 12.95 -9.18 18.60
N LEU A 107 12.87 -9.42 17.29
CA LEU A 107 11.69 -9.89 16.55
C LEU A 107 11.22 -11.27 17.03
N LYS A 108 10.85 -11.41 18.30
CA LYS A 108 10.23 -12.62 18.84
C LYS A 108 8.73 -12.53 18.58
N GLN A 109 8.24 -13.54 17.85
CA GLN A 109 6.83 -13.85 17.57
C GLN A 109 6.26 -13.33 16.24
N TRP A 110 6.86 -13.75 15.13
CA TRP A 110 6.15 -13.80 13.86
C TRP A 110 6.16 -15.24 13.35
N LYS A 111 4.98 -15.79 13.01
CA LYS A 111 4.88 -16.99 12.17
C LYS A 111 5.09 -16.52 10.72
N GLU A 112 6.35 -16.27 10.36
CA GLU A 112 6.72 -15.79 9.03
C GLU A 112 6.66 -16.92 8.00
N LEU A 113 6.15 -16.63 6.80
CA LEU A 113 6.39 -17.45 5.62
C LEU A 113 7.90 -17.42 5.31
N ASP A 114 8.49 -18.54 4.86
CA ASP A 114 9.95 -18.67 4.62
C ASP A 114 10.56 -17.55 3.76
N VAL A 115 9.76 -17.02 2.83
CA VAL A 115 10.15 -15.89 1.98
C VAL A 115 10.31 -14.60 2.78
N VAL A 116 9.38 -14.30 3.69
CA VAL A 116 9.44 -13.09 4.53
C VAL A 116 10.67 -13.15 5.44
N ALA A 117 10.97 -14.33 6.00
CA ALA A 117 12.18 -14.57 6.75
C ALA A 117 13.45 -14.34 5.89
N SER A 118 13.43 -14.77 4.62
CA SER A 118 14.56 -14.59 3.70
C SER A 118 14.84 -13.12 3.38
N ILE A 119 13.81 -12.32 3.08
CA ILE A 119 14.01 -10.89 2.80
C ILE A 119 14.36 -10.11 4.07
N LYS A 120 13.79 -10.49 5.21
CA LYS A 120 14.16 -9.95 6.51
C LYS A 120 15.64 -10.20 6.84
N ASN A 121 16.17 -11.40 6.55
CA ASN A 121 17.59 -11.68 6.72
C ASN A 121 18.45 -10.78 5.81
N VAL A 122 18.04 -10.57 4.55
CA VAL A 122 18.72 -9.59 3.67
C VAL A 122 18.72 -8.20 4.28
N ALA A 123 17.60 -7.76 4.85
CA ALA A 123 17.49 -6.45 5.50
C ALA A 123 18.42 -6.33 6.72
N LEU A 124 18.50 -7.38 7.55
CA LEU A 124 19.40 -7.45 8.72
C LEU A 124 20.87 -7.47 8.30
N ASP A 125 21.23 -8.24 7.26
CA ASP A 125 22.59 -8.27 6.72
C ASP A 125 23.02 -6.92 6.14
N CYS A 126 22.07 -6.15 5.59
CA CYS A 126 22.31 -4.78 5.15
C CYS A 126 22.52 -3.81 6.34
N CYS A 127 21.82 -4.03 7.46
CA CYS A 127 21.81 -3.14 8.62
C CYS A 127 22.83 -3.51 9.72
N ALA A 128 23.81 -4.37 9.44
CA ALA A 128 24.79 -4.77 10.44
C ALA A 128 25.54 -3.55 11.05
N ASP A 129 25.80 -3.60 12.36
CA ASP A 129 26.41 -2.50 13.13
C ASP A 129 27.77 -2.03 12.58
N SER A 130 28.54 -2.95 12.01
CA SER A 130 29.85 -2.64 11.42
C SER A 130 29.79 -2.64 9.89
N PRO A 131 30.34 -1.61 9.21
CA PRO A 131 30.40 -1.56 7.74
C PRO A 131 31.04 -2.80 7.10
N ALA A 132 32.04 -3.39 7.76
CA ALA A 132 32.75 -4.57 7.28
C ALA A 132 31.88 -5.84 7.29
N ARG A 133 30.85 -5.88 8.14
CA ARG A 133 29.90 -7.00 8.25
C ARG A 133 28.68 -6.84 7.37
N ARG A 134 28.39 -5.61 6.90
CA ARG A 134 27.28 -5.40 5.97
C ARG A 134 27.55 -6.15 4.69
N THR A 135 26.50 -6.74 4.12
CA THR A 135 26.57 -7.33 2.78
C THR A 135 26.90 -6.27 1.71
N ASN A 136 27.18 -6.66 0.48
CA ASN A 136 27.34 -5.72 -0.65
C ASN A 136 26.15 -5.83 -1.60
N MET A 137 25.93 -4.82 -2.43
CA MET A 137 24.74 -4.80 -3.29
C MET A 137 24.70 -5.92 -4.34
N LYS A 138 25.85 -6.45 -4.75
CA LYS A 138 25.92 -7.62 -5.64
C LYS A 138 25.35 -8.88 -4.98
N ASP A 139 25.72 -9.12 -3.73
CA ASP A 139 25.18 -10.23 -2.94
C ASP A 139 23.70 -10.01 -2.59
N VAL A 140 23.30 -8.76 -2.28
CA VAL A 140 21.88 -8.41 -2.07
C VAL A 140 21.04 -8.74 -3.29
N VAL A 141 21.47 -8.33 -4.49
CA VAL A 141 20.79 -8.67 -5.74
C VAL A 141 20.69 -10.19 -5.90
N GLY A 142 21.78 -10.93 -5.67
CA GLY A 142 21.77 -12.40 -5.74
C GLY A 142 20.81 -13.06 -4.76
N MET A 143 20.78 -12.60 -3.50
CA MET A 143 19.88 -13.11 -2.47
C MET A 143 18.41 -12.81 -2.80
N LEU A 144 18.12 -11.60 -3.27
CA LEU A 144 16.76 -11.20 -3.67
C LEU A 144 16.31 -11.91 -4.95
N GLN A 145 17.20 -12.17 -5.91
CA GLN A 145 16.90 -12.97 -7.10
C GLN A 145 16.59 -14.43 -6.72
N LYS A 146 17.37 -15.02 -5.81
CA LYS A 146 17.08 -16.36 -5.27
C LYS A 146 15.73 -16.40 -4.55
N THR A 147 15.43 -15.38 -3.77
CA THR A 147 14.14 -15.24 -3.07
C THR A 147 12.98 -15.03 -4.06
N LYS A 148 13.21 -14.27 -5.14
CA LYS A 148 12.26 -14.11 -6.26
C LYS A 148 11.98 -15.45 -6.94
N ILE A 149 12.99 -16.30 -7.14
CA ILE A 149 12.81 -17.65 -7.70
C ILE A 149 11.98 -18.53 -6.75
N GLN A 150 12.27 -18.51 -5.45
CA GLN A 150 11.49 -19.25 -4.46
C GLN A 150 10.02 -18.79 -4.38
N LEU A 151 9.75 -17.48 -4.50
CA LEU A 151 8.40 -16.93 -4.62
C LEU A 151 7.64 -17.42 -5.86
N LEU A 152 8.37 -17.71 -6.94
CA LEU A 152 7.79 -18.25 -8.18
C LEU A 152 7.49 -19.75 -8.07
N GLU A 153 8.13 -20.46 -7.13
CA GLU A 153 7.91 -21.88 -6.85
C GLU A 153 6.88 -22.11 -5.71
N CYS A 154 6.85 -21.25 -4.69
CA CYS A 154 5.91 -21.31 -3.56
C CYS A 154 4.55 -20.67 -3.89
N GLY A 155 3.83 -21.22 -4.85
CA GLY A 155 2.40 -20.95 -5.07
C GLY A 155 1.46 -21.71 -4.13
N ALA A 156 1.84 -21.92 -2.86
CA ALA A 156 1.03 -22.68 -1.90
C ALA A 156 -0.04 -21.78 -1.25
N CYS A 157 -1.28 -21.92 -1.68
CA CYS A 157 -2.45 -21.35 -0.99
C CYS A 157 -2.68 -22.08 0.36
N PRO A 158 -2.91 -21.38 1.49
CA PRO A 158 -3.29 -22.01 2.76
C PRO A 158 -4.76 -22.48 2.84
N PHE A 159 -5.52 -22.42 1.74
CA PHE A 159 -6.93 -22.81 1.73
C PHE A 159 -7.20 -23.81 0.60
N ALA A 160 -6.77 -25.05 0.79
CA ALA A 160 -7.22 -26.17 -0.03
C ALA A 160 -7.42 -27.41 0.86
N SER A 161 -8.54 -27.46 1.57
CA SER A 161 -9.11 -28.74 1.98
C SER A 161 -9.65 -29.43 0.73
N GLY A 162 -8.85 -30.35 0.19
CA GLY A 162 -9.29 -31.37 -0.76
C GLY A 162 -9.92 -30.87 -2.05
N LEU A 163 -9.10 -30.64 -3.08
CA LEU A 163 -9.36 -31.10 -4.44
C LEU A 163 -8.06 -30.96 -5.25
N GLU A 164 -7.73 -32.00 -5.99
CA GLU A 164 -6.53 -32.09 -6.84
C GLU A 164 -6.38 -30.85 -7.75
N SER A 165 -5.21 -30.20 -7.70
CA SER A 165 -4.89 -29.05 -8.54
C SER A 165 -4.00 -29.47 -9.72
N PRO A 166 -4.41 -29.28 -10.99
CA PRO A 166 -3.45 -29.16 -12.08
C PRO A 166 -2.90 -27.74 -12.02
N CYS A 167 -1.82 -27.55 -11.26
CA CYS A 167 -1.19 -26.25 -11.08
C CYS A 167 -0.64 -25.78 -12.45
N GLY A 168 -1.19 -24.68 -12.96
CA GLY A 168 -0.82 -24.09 -14.25
C GLY A 168 0.55 -23.42 -14.21
N SER A 169 1.60 -24.21 -14.37
CA SER A 169 3.02 -23.86 -14.46
C SER A 169 3.42 -23.03 -15.70
N ARG A 170 2.48 -22.32 -16.36
CA ARG A 170 2.77 -21.66 -17.66
C ARG A 170 2.83 -20.13 -17.65
N HIS A 171 2.30 -19.42 -16.66
CA HIS A 171 2.39 -17.94 -16.63
C HIS A 171 2.51 -17.41 -15.20
N GLN A 172 3.73 -16.99 -14.84
CA GLN A 172 4.07 -16.27 -13.61
C GLN A 172 3.32 -14.93 -13.61
N ARG A 173 2.29 -14.77 -12.76
CA ARG A 173 1.43 -13.58 -12.77
C ARG A 173 1.25 -13.02 -11.35
N VAL A 174 1.31 -11.70 -11.22
CA VAL A 174 1.18 -10.99 -9.95
C VAL A 174 -0.24 -11.19 -9.42
N MET A 175 -0.35 -11.75 -8.20
CA MET A 175 -1.64 -12.02 -7.54
C MET A 175 -1.87 -11.16 -6.29
N SER A 176 -0.82 -10.61 -5.70
CA SER A 176 -0.93 -9.72 -4.54
C SER A 176 0.08 -8.60 -4.68
N LEU A 177 -0.36 -7.36 -4.50
CA LEU A 177 0.47 -6.17 -4.50
C LEU A 177 0.15 -5.36 -3.25
N ASN A 178 1.13 -5.22 -2.36
CA ASN A 178 1.03 -4.38 -1.18
C ASN A 178 2.12 -3.32 -1.28
N LEU A 179 1.69 -2.07 -1.41
CA LEU A 179 2.54 -0.88 -1.43
C LEU A 179 2.13 0.09 -0.33
N SER A 180 1.46 -0.38 0.73
CA SER A 180 0.97 0.48 1.80
C SER A 180 2.11 1.15 2.57
N ASN A 181 1.94 2.40 2.99
CA ASN A 181 2.88 3.11 3.88
C ASN A 181 4.30 3.22 3.31
N MET A 182 4.41 3.58 2.02
CA MET A 182 5.68 3.72 1.30
C MET A 182 6.00 5.17 0.88
N ASP A 183 5.21 6.14 1.36
CA ASP A 183 5.29 7.56 1.00
C ASP A 183 5.19 7.86 -0.52
N LEU A 184 4.65 6.92 -1.31
CA LEU A 184 4.55 7.04 -2.78
C LEU A 184 3.64 8.19 -3.18
N SER A 185 4.10 9.12 -4.02
CA SER A 185 3.41 10.39 -4.28
C SER A 185 2.85 10.60 -5.68
N GLU A 186 2.98 9.61 -6.56
CA GLU A 186 2.57 9.73 -7.97
C GLU A 186 1.10 9.40 -8.22
N ARG A 187 0.66 9.46 -9.48
CA ARG A 187 -0.65 8.89 -9.87
C ARG A 187 -0.54 7.38 -10.02
N ILE A 188 -1.66 6.67 -9.84
CA ILE A 188 -1.71 5.24 -10.21
C ILE A 188 -1.58 5.12 -11.74
N PRO A 189 -0.61 4.35 -12.27
CA PRO A 189 -0.48 4.14 -13.71
C PRO A 189 -1.64 3.29 -14.25
N PRO A 190 -2.16 3.59 -15.47
CA PRO A 190 -3.18 2.77 -16.13
C PRO A 190 -2.81 1.29 -16.24
N ASP A 191 -1.53 0.98 -16.42
CA ASP A 191 -1.00 -0.37 -16.55
C ASP A 191 -1.16 -1.23 -15.31
N LEU A 192 -1.47 -0.64 -14.15
CA LEU A 192 -1.89 -1.43 -12.98
C LEU A 192 -3.12 -2.29 -13.33
N GLY A 193 -3.99 -1.82 -14.23
CA GLY A 193 -5.11 -2.57 -14.77
C GLY A 193 -4.72 -3.83 -15.57
N ASN A 194 -3.48 -3.90 -16.09
CA ASN A 194 -2.98 -5.07 -16.81
C ASN A 194 -2.68 -6.26 -15.88
N LEU A 195 -2.58 -6.03 -14.57
CA LEU A 195 -2.43 -7.08 -13.55
C LEU A 195 -3.75 -7.84 -13.31
N SER A 196 -4.38 -8.35 -14.38
CA SER A 196 -5.69 -9.03 -14.35
C SER A 196 -5.78 -10.27 -13.43
N PHE A 197 -4.65 -10.75 -12.91
CA PHE A 197 -4.55 -11.86 -11.96
C PHE A 197 -4.55 -11.41 -10.50
N LEU A 198 -4.54 -10.10 -10.25
CA LEU A 198 -4.48 -9.51 -8.92
C LEU A 198 -5.72 -9.86 -8.11
N VAL A 199 -5.48 -10.42 -6.93
CA VAL A 199 -6.45 -10.82 -5.92
C VAL A 199 -6.44 -9.82 -4.76
N SER A 200 -5.28 -9.26 -4.43
CA SER A 200 -5.15 -8.28 -3.35
C SER A 200 -4.36 -7.07 -3.83
N LEU A 201 -4.92 -5.87 -3.63
CA LEU A 201 -4.26 -4.59 -3.86
C LEU A 201 -4.40 -3.73 -2.61
N ASP A 202 -3.26 -3.40 -2.01
CA ASP A 202 -3.18 -2.56 -0.82
C ASP A 202 -2.25 -1.37 -1.13
N LEU A 203 -2.84 -0.18 -1.22
CA LEU A 203 -2.13 1.08 -1.47
C LEU A 203 -2.31 2.06 -0.30
N GLU A 204 -2.76 1.58 0.86
CA GLU A 204 -3.10 2.40 2.03
C GLU A 204 -1.94 3.31 2.46
N ARG A 205 -2.24 4.50 3.00
CA ARG A 205 -1.23 5.40 3.62
C ARG A 205 -0.09 5.75 2.67
N ASN A 206 -0.43 6.33 1.52
CA ASN A 206 0.56 6.91 0.61
C ASN A 206 0.14 8.34 0.25
N ASN A 207 0.88 8.95 -0.66
CA ASN A 207 0.61 10.27 -1.20
C ASN A 207 0.03 10.17 -2.64
N PHE A 208 -0.57 9.04 -3.03
CA PHE A 208 -1.13 8.87 -4.37
C PHE A 208 -2.23 9.90 -4.62
N HIS A 209 -2.25 10.50 -5.80
CA HIS A 209 -3.17 11.59 -6.11
C HIS A 209 -3.83 11.46 -7.49
N GLY A 210 -4.74 12.38 -7.81
CA GLY A 210 -5.50 12.36 -9.06
C GLY A 210 -6.64 11.34 -9.03
N ASN A 211 -7.13 10.91 -10.19
CA ASN A 211 -8.22 9.94 -10.30
C ASN A 211 -7.70 8.51 -10.41
N LEU A 212 -8.56 7.56 -10.05
CA LEU A 212 -8.31 6.15 -10.30
C LEU A 212 -8.44 5.86 -11.82
N PRO A 213 -7.50 5.11 -12.42
CA PRO A 213 -7.55 4.74 -13.84
C PRO A 213 -8.77 3.88 -14.19
N GLN A 214 -9.26 4.00 -15.43
CA GLN A 214 -10.41 3.22 -15.89
C GLN A 214 -10.05 1.75 -16.10
N GLU A 215 -8.79 1.48 -16.40
CA GLU A 215 -8.19 0.18 -16.67
C GLU A 215 -8.27 -0.76 -15.46
N MET A 216 -8.41 -0.22 -14.24
CA MET A 216 -8.67 -1.02 -13.03
C MET A 216 -9.98 -1.83 -13.11
N THR A 217 -10.87 -1.53 -14.05
CA THR A 217 -12.04 -2.36 -14.40
C THR A 217 -11.66 -3.80 -14.82
N HIS A 218 -10.42 -4.01 -15.26
CA HIS A 218 -9.91 -5.32 -15.64
C HIS A 218 -9.52 -6.21 -14.44
N LEU A 219 -9.40 -5.65 -13.24
CA LEU A 219 -8.98 -6.33 -12.01
C LEU A 219 -10.12 -7.16 -11.37
N ARG A 220 -10.81 -7.97 -12.18
CA ARG A 220 -12.04 -8.69 -11.81
C ARG A 220 -11.85 -9.81 -10.77
N ARG A 221 -10.60 -10.12 -10.43
CA ARG A 221 -10.23 -11.14 -9.44
C ARG A 221 -9.98 -10.56 -8.05
N LEU A 222 -10.00 -9.24 -7.90
CA LEU A 222 -9.77 -8.59 -6.62
C LEU A 222 -10.77 -9.06 -5.57
N LYS A 223 -10.22 -9.42 -4.42
CA LYS A 223 -10.90 -9.78 -3.17
C LYS A 223 -10.48 -8.86 -2.02
N PHE A 224 -9.49 -8.01 -2.22
CA PHE A 224 -9.08 -7.01 -1.25
C PHE A 224 -8.62 -5.77 -2.00
N LEU A 225 -9.18 -4.61 -1.65
CA LEU A 225 -8.82 -3.33 -2.21
C LEU A 225 -8.86 -2.26 -1.13
N ASP A 226 -7.68 -1.79 -0.71
CA ASP A 226 -7.55 -0.65 0.18
C ASP A 226 -6.81 0.49 -0.53
N LEU A 227 -7.49 1.63 -0.64
CA LEU A 227 -6.98 2.87 -1.22
C LEU A 227 -7.04 4.02 -0.21
N SER A 228 -7.26 3.71 1.06
CA SER A 228 -7.49 4.72 2.09
C SER A 228 -6.22 5.47 2.48
N PHE A 229 -6.39 6.65 3.08
CA PHE A 229 -5.28 7.52 3.48
C PHE A 229 -4.36 7.87 2.31
N ASN A 230 -4.94 8.46 1.26
CA ASN A 230 -4.25 8.96 0.09
C ASN A 230 -4.82 10.33 -0.29
N ASN A 231 -4.37 10.89 -1.41
CA ASN A 231 -4.82 12.17 -1.96
C ASN A 231 -5.65 11.99 -3.25
N PHE A 232 -6.33 10.85 -3.42
CA PHE A 232 -7.18 10.60 -4.59
C PHE A 232 -8.32 11.62 -4.66
N SER A 233 -8.64 12.07 -5.86
CA SER A 233 -9.64 13.10 -6.11
C SER A 233 -10.53 12.74 -7.31
N ARG A 234 -11.46 13.65 -7.64
CA ARG A 234 -12.53 13.44 -8.63
C ARG A 234 -13.54 12.41 -8.16
N LYS A 235 -14.39 11.95 -9.09
CA LYS A 235 -15.51 11.07 -8.81
C LYS A 235 -15.07 9.64 -8.51
N VAL A 236 -15.77 8.99 -7.59
CA VAL A 236 -15.71 7.53 -7.40
C VAL A 236 -16.11 6.87 -8.73
N PRO A 237 -15.25 6.05 -9.36
CA PRO A 237 -15.58 5.47 -10.65
C PRO A 237 -16.75 4.47 -10.60
N SER A 238 -17.53 4.45 -11.68
CA SER A 238 -18.65 3.50 -11.83
C SER A 238 -18.19 2.03 -11.92
N TRP A 239 -16.93 1.81 -12.30
CA TRP A 239 -16.39 0.46 -12.49
C TRP A 239 -16.18 -0.32 -11.19
N PHE A 240 -16.24 0.32 -10.02
CA PHE A 240 -16.29 -0.40 -8.74
C PHE A 240 -17.43 -1.43 -8.70
N GLY A 241 -18.53 -1.16 -9.42
CA GLY A 241 -19.65 -2.09 -9.57
C GLY A 241 -19.30 -3.40 -10.27
N PHE A 242 -18.17 -3.47 -11.00
CA PHE A 242 -17.70 -4.70 -11.66
C PHE A 242 -16.78 -5.55 -10.77
N LEU A 243 -16.38 -5.06 -9.59
CA LEU A 243 -15.55 -5.80 -8.64
C LEU A 243 -16.38 -6.74 -7.76
N HIS A 244 -17.13 -7.64 -8.39
CA HIS A 244 -18.11 -8.53 -7.73
C HIS A 244 -17.54 -9.49 -6.67
N GLN A 245 -16.21 -9.56 -6.53
CA GLN A 245 -15.53 -10.46 -5.61
C GLN A 245 -15.01 -9.78 -4.34
N VAL A 246 -15.09 -8.44 -4.26
CA VAL A 246 -14.53 -7.65 -3.15
C VAL A 246 -15.51 -7.61 -1.96
N PRO A 247 -15.13 -8.16 -0.79
CA PRO A 247 -15.88 -8.04 0.45
C PRO A 247 -15.57 -6.74 1.19
N VAL A 248 -14.36 -6.21 1.10
CA VAL A 248 -13.94 -4.99 1.79
C VAL A 248 -13.45 -3.96 0.77
N LEU A 249 -14.13 -2.82 0.71
CA LEU A 249 -13.75 -1.67 -0.10
C LEU A 249 -13.59 -0.44 0.80
N SER A 250 -12.35 0.05 0.92
CA SER A 250 -12.03 1.25 1.69
C SER A 250 -11.43 2.33 0.79
N LEU A 251 -12.12 3.46 0.69
CA LEU A 251 -11.64 4.71 0.07
C LEU A 251 -11.52 5.85 1.11
N ARG A 252 -11.51 5.49 2.39
CA ARG A 252 -11.53 6.44 3.51
C ARG A 252 -10.38 7.45 3.42
N ASN A 253 -10.64 8.68 3.86
CA ASN A 253 -9.62 9.72 4.00
C ASN A 253 -8.89 9.98 2.68
N ASN A 254 -9.65 10.51 1.72
CA ASN A 254 -9.22 10.95 0.41
C ASN A 254 -9.95 12.27 0.07
N SER A 255 -9.79 12.76 -1.16
CA SER A 255 -10.46 13.95 -1.69
C SER A 255 -11.49 13.61 -2.79
N PHE A 256 -12.16 12.44 -2.72
CA PHE A 256 -13.18 12.07 -3.71
C PHE A 256 -14.36 13.04 -3.64
N THR A 257 -14.86 13.45 -4.82
CA THR A 257 -15.96 14.42 -5.00
C THR A 257 -17.10 13.85 -5.85
N GLY A 258 -18.18 14.61 -6.02
CA GLY A 258 -19.32 14.19 -6.82
C GLY A 258 -20.19 13.15 -6.13
N SER A 259 -21.23 12.71 -6.83
CA SER A 259 -22.16 11.73 -6.31
C SER A 259 -21.67 10.28 -6.40
N LEU A 260 -22.15 9.47 -5.46
CA LEU A 260 -21.97 8.03 -5.48
C LEU A 260 -22.65 7.42 -6.71
N PRO A 261 -21.94 6.66 -7.57
CA PRO A 261 -22.53 6.15 -8.79
C PRO A 261 -23.55 5.05 -8.47
N SER A 262 -24.76 5.19 -9.02
CA SER A 262 -25.86 4.23 -8.79
C SER A 262 -25.51 2.81 -9.26
N SER A 263 -24.63 2.67 -10.25
CA SER A 263 -24.17 1.37 -10.78
C SER A 263 -23.02 0.75 -9.98
N SER A 264 -22.34 1.49 -9.09
CA SER A 264 -21.13 1.02 -8.41
C SER A 264 -21.36 0.00 -7.31
N PHE A 265 -22.59 -0.15 -6.81
CA PHE A 265 -22.84 -0.90 -5.57
C PHE A 265 -23.72 -2.14 -5.75
N ASN A 266 -23.79 -2.67 -6.98
CA ASN A 266 -24.31 -4.02 -7.22
C ASN A 266 -23.25 -5.10 -6.94
N ILE A 267 -22.59 -5.00 -5.78
CA ILE A 267 -21.50 -5.89 -5.38
C ILE A 267 -22.07 -6.89 -4.38
N SER A 268 -22.51 -8.05 -4.87
CA SER A 268 -23.19 -9.07 -4.06
C SER A 268 -22.34 -9.64 -2.92
N LYS A 269 -21.02 -9.47 -2.98
CA LYS A 269 -20.08 -9.92 -1.96
C LYS A 269 -19.63 -8.85 -0.97
N LEU A 270 -20.03 -7.59 -1.14
CA LEU A 270 -19.57 -6.49 -0.30
C LEU A 270 -20.09 -6.65 1.13
N GLU A 271 -19.18 -6.66 2.09
CA GLU A 271 -19.43 -6.77 3.53
C GLU A 271 -19.08 -5.45 4.24
N MET A 272 -18.05 -4.74 3.78
CA MET A 272 -17.65 -3.44 4.32
C MET A 272 -17.44 -2.43 3.20
N LEU A 273 -18.14 -1.29 3.31
CA LEU A 273 -17.93 -0.11 2.48
C LEU A 273 -17.55 1.09 3.36
N ASN A 274 -16.34 1.60 3.17
CA ASN A 274 -15.84 2.75 3.92
C ASN A 274 -15.43 3.89 2.99
N LEU A 275 -16.24 4.94 2.97
CA LEU A 275 -16.06 6.15 2.16
C LEU A 275 -15.92 7.40 3.04
N ALA A 276 -15.66 7.22 4.34
CA ALA A 276 -15.58 8.30 5.31
C ALA A 276 -14.49 9.31 4.96
N PHE A 277 -14.63 10.55 5.43
CA PHE A 277 -13.62 11.60 5.25
C PHE A 277 -13.29 11.81 3.76
N ASN A 278 -14.29 12.20 2.99
CA ASN A 278 -14.16 12.60 1.61
C ASN A 278 -15.00 13.88 1.37
N SER A 279 -15.15 14.30 0.12
CA SER A 279 -16.00 15.44 -0.27
C SER A 279 -17.15 14.97 -1.16
N LEU A 280 -17.70 13.78 -0.89
CA LEU A 280 -18.80 13.20 -1.67
C LEU A 280 -20.09 13.99 -1.45
N GLU A 281 -20.87 14.17 -2.51
CA GLU A 281 -22.09 14.98 -2.53
C GLU A 281 -23.29 14.20 -3.09
N GLY A 282 -24.46 14.84 -3.12
CA GLY A 282 -25.67 14.21 -3.63
C GLY A 282 -26.23 13.13 -2.70
N HIS A 283 -27.09 12.27 -3.24
CA HIS A 283 -27.89 11.33 -2.44
C HIS A 283 -27.18 10.01 -2.21
N ILE A 284 -27.49 9.34 -1.09
CA ILE A 284 -27.13 7.93 -0.90
C ILE A 284 -27.91 7.09 -1.91
N PRO A 285 -27.25 6.39 -2.86
CA PRO A 285 -27.94 5.72 -3.95
C PRO A 285 -28.74 4.52 -3.42
N VAL A 286 -30.01 4.43 -3.83
CA VAL A 286 -30.90 3.32 -3.46
C VAL A 286 -30.33 1.94 -3.82
N SER A 287 -29.42 1.87 -4.81
CA SER A 287 -28.76 0.63 -5.19
C SER A 287 -27.88 0.03 -4.08
N LEU A 288 -27.43 0.80 -3.09
CA LEU A 288 -26.73 0.27 -1.91
C LEU A 288 -27.60 -0.72 -1.11
N SER A 289 -28.93 -0.56 -1.14
CA SER A 289 -29.86 -1.52 -0.52
C SER A 289 -29.80 -2.93 -1.14
N LYS A 290 -29.18 -3.09 -2.31
CA LYS A 290 -29.00 -4.39 -2.97
C LYS A 290 -27.77 -5.16 -2.46
N ALA A 291 -26.88 -4.52 -1.70
CA ALA A 291 -25.70 -5.16 -1.12
C ALA A 291 -26.09 -6.02 0.10
N SER A 292 -26.77 -7.15 -0.13
CA SER A 292 -27.36 -8.01 0.92
C SER A 292 -26.38 -8.56 1.97
N ARG A 293 -25.08 -8.55 1.68
CA ARG A 293 -24.02 -8.97 2.60
C ARG A 293 -23.41 -7.82 3.41
N LEU A 294 -23.81 -6.58 3.14
CA LEU A 294 -23.24 -5.41 3.77
C LEU A 294 -23.49 -5.46 5.28
N GLN A 295 -22.41 -5.39 6.03
CA GLN A 295 -22.36 -5.36 7.49
C GLN A 295 -22.02 -3.95 7.94
N THR A 296 -20.96 -3.38 7.35
CA THR A 296 -20.45 -2.06 7.73
C THR A 296 -20.62 -1.06 6.59
N LEU A 297 -21.35 0.01 6.85
CA LEU A 297 -21.50 1.17 5.97
C LEU A 297 -21.03 2.43 6.69
N GLU A 298 -19.91 2.98 6.23
CA GLU A 298 -19.31 4.19 6.78
C GLU A 298 -19.24 5.28 5.69
N LEU A 299 -20.10 6.30 5.81
CA LEU A 299 -20.20 7.44 4.88
C LEU A 299 -19.96 8.79 5.59
N SER A 300 -19.46 8.76 6.82
CA SER A 300 -19.33 9.95 7.64
C SER A 300 -18.35 10.98 7.11
N TYR A 301 -18.53 12.24 7.52
CA TYR A 301 -17.66 13.35 7.12
C TYR A 301 -17.59 13.48 5.59
N ASN A 302 -18.76 13.75 5.00
CA ASN A 302 -18.96 14.04 3.58
C ASN A 302 -20.00 15.19 3.45
N SER A 303 -20.43 15.47 2.22
CA SER A 303 -21.47 16.46 1.89
C SER A 303 -22.72 15.79 1.31
N LEU A 304 -23.04 14.57 1.75
CA LEU A 304 -24.19 13.82 1.26
C LEU A 304 -25.50 14.47 1.72
N GLN A 305 -26.50 14.49 0.84
CA GLN A 305 -27.77 15.21 0.98
C GLN A 305 -28.97 14.28 0.80
N GLY A 306 -30.15 14.81 1.13
CA GLY A 306 -31.42 14.13 0.99
C GLY A 306 -31.66 13.07 2.07
N ASP A 307 -32.65 12.23 1.84
CA ASP A 307 -33.16 11.34 2.87
C ASP A 307 -32.42 10.00 2.91
N ILE A 308 -32.40 9.36 4.09
CA ILE A 308 -31.92 7.99 4.24
C ILE A 308 -32.97 7.05 3.61
N THR A 309 -32.58 6.31 2.57
CA THR A 309 -33.53 5.40 1.91
C THR A 309 -33.96 4.25 2.83
N GLU A 310 -35.26 3.93 2.88
CA GLU A 310 -35.79 2.80 3.67
C GLU A 310 -35.10 1.46 3.37
N GLY A 311 -34.58 1.30 2.14
CA GLY A 311 -33.86 0.11 1.72
C GLY A 311 -32.60 -0.18 2.54
N ILE A 312 -31.94 0.84 3.13
CA ILE A 312 -30.80 0.64 4.03
C ILE A 312 -31.26 -0.03 5.33
N GLY A 313 -32.44 0.36 5.83
CA GLY A 313 -33.08 -0.27 6.99
C GLY A 313 -33.49 -1.73 6.79
N ASN A 314 -33.48 -2.21 5.55
CA ASN A 314 -33.83 -3.60 5.21
C ASN A 314 -32.59 -4.49 4.95
N LEU A 315 -31.37 -4.00 5.17
CA LEU A 315 -30.15 -4.78 4.99
C LEU A 315 -30.00 -5.79 6.13
N PRO A 316 -30.07 -7.11 5.85
CA PRO A 316 -30.26 -8.14 6.87
C PRO A 316 -29.03 -8.38 7.75
N ASN A 317 -27.85 -7.95 7.31
CA ASN A 317 -26.57 -8.20 7.97
C ASN A 317 -25.92 -6.95 8.56
N MET A 318 -26.58 -5.79 8.48
CA MET A 318 -25.99 -4.52 8.93
C MET A 318 -25.68 -4.57 10.43
N ASN A 319 -24.42 -4.28 10.77
CA ASN A 319 -23.92 -4.17 12.15
C ASN A 319 -23.50 -2.74 12.50
N TRP A 320 -23.01 -1.98 11.52
CA TRP A 320 -22.46 -0.66 11.71
C TRP A 320 -22.94 0.27 10.62
N LEU A 321 -23.75 1.27 10.99
CA LEU A 321 -24.18 2.32 10.10
C LEU A 321 -23.75 3.68 10.66
N SER A 322 -22.86 4.34 9.94
CA SER A 322 -22.35 5.64 10.35
C SER A 322 -22.35 6.60 9.16
N ILE A 323 -23.17 7.64 9.27
CA ILE A 323 -23.41 8.66 8.25
C ILE A 323 -23.35 10.06 8.87
N GLN A 324 -22.71 10.18 10.05
CA GLN A 324 -22.57 11.43 10.79
C GLN A 324 -21.81 12.48 9.98
N HIS A 325 -22.03 13.75 10.30
CA HIS A 325 -21.39 14.90 9.65
C HIS A 325 -21.59 14.88 8.14
N ASN A 326 -22.85 15.00 7.74
CA ASN A 326 -23.30 15.14 6.35
C ASN A 326 -24.40 16.24 6.30
N GLN A 327 -25.11 16.35 5.18
CA GLN A 327 -26.20 17.29 4.95
C GLN A 327 -27.54 16.53 4.75
N LEU A 328 -27.68 15.37 5.38
CA LEU A 328 -28.87 14.53 5.23
C LEU A 328 -30.08 15.17 5.91
N THR A 329 -31.25 14.96 5.32
CA THR A 329 -32.54 15.52 5.73
C THR A 329 -33.59 14.42 5.88
N GLY A 330 -34.82 14.81 6.22
CA GLY A 330 -35.93 13.87 6.32
C GLY A 330 -35.92 13.11 7.64
N SER A 331 -36.66 12.02 7.72
CA SER A 331 -36.76 11.21 8.95
C SER A 331 -35.86 9.97 8.88
N ILE A 332 -35.32 9.55 10.02
CA ILE A 332 -34.66 8.25 10.16
C ILE A 332 -35.67 7.12 9.88
N PRO A 333 -35.43 6.25 8.88
CA PRO A 333 -36.32 5.14 8.57
C PRO A 333 -36.55 4.22 9.77
N SER A 334 -37.82 3.96 10.10
CA SER A 334 -38.18 3.08 11.21
C SER A 334 -37.68 1.64 11.02
N THR A 335 -37.50 1.21 9.76
CA THR A 335 -36.92 -0.08 9.39
C THR A 335 -35.51 -0.30 9.95
N LEU A 336 -34.72 0.76 10.15
CA LEU A 336 -33.38 0.66 10.76
C LEU A 336 -33.42 0.10 12.18
N PHE A 337 -34.47 0.41 12.95
CA PHE A 337 -34.63 -0.07 14.31
C PHE A 337 -35.13 -1.53 14.38
N ASN A 338 -35.52 -2.11 13.23
CA ASN A 338 -35.88 -3.52 13.13
C ASN A 338 -34.68 -4.43 12.80
N ILE A 339 -33.50 -3.86 12.56
CA ILE A 339 -32.29 -4.64 12.26
C ILE A 339 -31.76 -5.28 13.54
N SER A 340 -32.01 -6.58 13.71
CA SER A 340 -31.58 -7.34 14.90
C SER A 340 -30.06 -7.39 15.14
N ARG A 341 -29.25 -7.14 14.11
CA ARG A 341 -27.78 -7.22 14.15
C ARG A 341 -27.08 -5.87 14.36
N ILE A 342 -27.83 -4.77 14.39
CA ILE A 342 -27.22 -3.45 14.46
C ILE A 342 -26.58 -3.22 15.84
N GLU A 343 -25.30 -2.88 15.84
CA GLU A 343 -24.52 -2.61 17.06
C GLU A 343 -24.26 -1.10 17.17
N ILE A 344 -23.93 -0.45 16.06
CA ILE A 344 -23.56 0.96 16.03
C ILE A 344 -24.41 1.70 14.99
N ILE A 345 -25.01 2.80 15.44
CA ILE A 345 -25.69 3.78 14.59
C ILE A 345 -25.19 5.18 14.94
N ALA A 346 -24.70 5.92 13.95
CA ALA A 346 -24.25 7.30 14.13
C ALA A 346 -24.84 8.24 13.07
N PHE A 347 -25.67 9.19 13.51
CA PHE A 347 -26.37 10.17 12.67
C PHE A 347 -26.03 11.63 12.98
N THR A 348 -25.25 11.89 14.04
CA THR A 348 -24.92 13.24 14.53
C THR A 348 -24.42 14.16 13.41
N GLY A 349 -24.74 15.45 13.48
CA GLY A 349 -24.26 16.41 12.48
C GLY A 349 -24.95 16.25 11.13
N ASN A 350 -26.24 15.90 11.13
CA ASN A 350 -27.17 15.97 10.01
C ASN A 350 -28.43 16.74 10.45
N SER A 351 -29.38 16.94 9.53
CA SER A 351 -30.68 17.58 9.77
C SER A 351 -31.83 16.56 9.74
N LEU A 352 -31.69 15.47 10.50
CA LEU A 352 -32.55 14.26 10.52
C LEU A 352 -33.57 14.22 11.67
#